data_AF-H9FMF4-F1
#
_entry.id   AF-H9FMF4-F1
#
_cell.length_a   1.000
_cell.length_b   1.000
_cell.length_c   1.000
_cell.angle_alpha   90.00
_cell.angle_beta   90.00
_cell.angle_gamma   90.00
#
_symmetry.space_group_name_H-M   'P 1'
#
loop_
_entity.id
_entity.type
_entity.pdbx_description
1 polymer ?
#
loop_
_entity_poly.entity_id
_entity_poly.type
_entity_poly.pdbx_seq_one_letter_code
_entity_poly.pdbx_strand_id
1 'polypeptide(L)' 'DNLESRVALECKEAFAELQTDIHELTSDLDGAGIPFLDYRTYTMRVLFPGIEDHPVLRDLEVPGYR' A
#
# COMPACT_ATOMS: atom_id res chain seq x y z
N ASP A 1 17.56 -12.18 29.09
CA ASP A 1 18.33 -13.22 28.35
C ASP A 1 17.50 -14.48 28.08
N ASN A 2 17.19 -15.35 29.06
CA ASN A 2 16.47 -16.61 28.75
C ASN A 2 15.07 -16.42 28.13
N LEU A 3 14.28 -15.46 28.63
CA LEU A 3 12.99 -15.09 28.06
C LEU A 3 13.15 -14.50 26.65
N GLU A 4 14.13 -13.62 26.47
CA GLU A 4 14.41 -12.98 25.19
C GLU A 4 14.85 -13.99 24.12
N SER A 5 15.74 -14.93 24.46
CA SER A 5 16.16 -15.98 23.52
C SER A 5 15.02 -16.92 23.13
N ARG A 6 14.08 -17.20 24.05
CA ARG A 6 12.88 -18.00 23.75
C ARG A 6 11.92 -17.26 22.83
N VAL A 7 11.64 -15.99 23.14
CA VAL A 7 10.80 -15.13 22.31
C VAL A 7 11.43 -14.92 20.93
N ALA A 8 12.75 -14.76 20.84
CA ALA A 8 13.45 -14.60 19.57
C ALA A 8 13.29 -15.83 18.65
N LEU A 9 13.33 -17.04 19.22
CA LEU A 9 13.10 -18.27 18.46
C LEU A 9 11.66 -18.37 17.98
N GLU A 10 10.71 -18.12 18.89
CA GLU A 10 9.28 -18.13 18.58
C GLU A 10 8.93 -17.10 17.49
N CYS A 11 9.46 -15.88 17.58
CA CYS A 11 9.27 -14.86 16.54
C CYS A 11 9.86 -15.28 15.19
N LYS A 12 10.99 -16.00 15.17
CA LYS A 12 11.60 -16.49 13.93
C LYS A 12 10.72 -17.56 13.27
N GLU A 13 10.18 -18.48 14.06
CA GLU A 13 9.30 -19.53 13.58
C GLU A 13 7.99 -18.94 13.07
N ALA A 14 7.34 -18.06 13.84
CA ALA A 14 6.12 -17.37 13.43
C ALA A 14 6.32 -16.50 12.18
N PHE A 15 7.50 -15.87 12.01
CA PHE A 15 7.80 -15.12 10.80
C PHE A 15 7.95 -16.02 9.56
N ALA A 16 8.57 -17.19 9.72
CA ALA A 16 8.72 -18.16 8.64
C ALA A 16 7.36 -18.73 8.20
N GLU A 17 6.50 -19.06 9.17
CA GLU A 17 5.12 -19.50 8.92
C GLU A 17 4.34 -18.42 8.16
N LEU A 18 4.38 -17.17 8.64
CA LEU A 18 3.73 -16.04 7.96
C LEU A 18 4.26 -15.84 6.54
N GLN A 19 5.57 -16.00 6.31
CA GLN A 19 6.15 -15.87 4.98
C GLN A 19 5.60 -16.94 4.03
N THR A 20 5.48 -18.19 4.49
CA THR A 20 4.89 -19.28 3.70
C THR A 20 3.42 -18.99 3.40
N ASP A 21 2.63 -18.62 4.41
CA ASP A 21 1.21 -18.30 4.24
C ASP A 21 0.96 -17.18 3.23
N ILE A 22 1.74 -16.10 3.31
CA ILE A 22 1.63 -14.97 2.39
C ILE A 22 2.03 -15.38 0.98
N HIS A 23 3.11 -16.16 0.82
CA HIS A 23 3.55 -16.61 -0.50
C HIS A 23 2.51 -17.55 -1.15
N GLU A 24 1.89 -18.44 -0.38
CA GLU A 24 0.81 -19.29 -0.87
C GLU A 24 -0.41 -18.44 -1.29
N LEU A 25 -0.81 -17.45 -0.48
CA LEU A 25 -1.95 -16.57 -0.77
C LEU A 25 -1.71 -15.67 -1.99
N THR A 26 -0.49 -15.20 -2.19
CA THR A 26 -0.13 -14.29 -3.30
C THR A 26 0.48 -15.00 -4.51
N SER A 27 0.52 -16.33 -4.52
CA SER A 27 1.17 -17.13 -5.58
C SER A 27 0.66 -16.80 -7.00
N ASP A 28 -0.64 -16.55 -7.17
CA ASP A 28 -1.25 -16.15 -8.44
C ASP A 28 -0.79 -14.75 -8.93
N LEU A 29 -0.24 -13.92 -8.02
CA LEU A 29 0.22 -12.56 -8.28
C LEU A 29 1.72 -12.49 -8.60
N ASP A 30 2.48 -13.59 -8.49
CA ASP A 30 3.93 -13.61 -8.67
C ASP A 30 4.38 -13.09 -10.06
N GLY A 31 3.52 -13.20 -11.07
CA GLY A 31 3.77 -12.63 -12.40
C GLY A 31 3.26 -11.20 -12.61
N ALA A 32 2.33 -10.73 -11.77
CA ALA A 32 1.71 -9.41 -11.88
C ALA A 32 2.53 -8.32 -11.18
N GLY A 33 3.35 -8.69 -10.19
CA GLY A 33 4.12 -7.75 -9.38
C GLY A 33 3.26 -6.93 -8.41
N ILE A 34 3.85 -5.88 -7.83
CA ILE A 34 3.17 -5.03 -6.86
C ILE A 34 2.09 -4.17 -7.56
N PRO A 35 0.83 -4.16 -7.08
CA PRO A 35 -0.23 -3.35 -7.67
C PRO A 35 -0.09 -1.87 -7.27
N PHE A 36 0.82 -1.16 -7.95
CA PHE A 36 0.98 0.27 -7.75
C PHE A 36 -0.24 1.05 -8.25
N LEU A 37 -0.64 2.07 -7.49
CA LEU A 37 -1.61 3.04 -7.95
C LEU A 37 -0.98 3.94 -9.01
N ASP A 38 -1.77 4.38 -9.99
CA ASP A 38 -1.32 5.45 -10.88
C ASP A 38 -1.02 6.72 -10.08
N TYR A 39 -0.11 7.55 -10.60
CA TYR A 39 0.38 8.74 -9.90
C TYR A 39 -0.76 9.66 -9.44
N ARG A 40 -1.80 9.83 -10.26
CA ARG A 40 -2.93 10.70 -9.93
C ARG A 40 -3.73 10.13 -8.76
N THR A 41 -4.09 8.85 -8.81
CA THR A 41 -4.81 8.19 -7.70
C THR A 41 -3.99 8.21 -6.40
N TYR A 42 -2.69 7.92 -6.48
CA TYR A 42 -1.79 7.96 -5.33
C TYR A 42 -1.73 9.36 -4.71
N THR A 43 -1.44 10.39 -5.52
CA THR A 43 -1.31 11.77 -5.03
C THR A 43 -2.61 12.29 -4.44
N MET A 44 -3.76 11.94 -5.02
CA MET A 44 -5.06 12.32 -4.46
C MET A 44 -5.31 11.72 -3.08
N ARG A 45 -5.04 10.41 -2.90
CA ARG A 45 -5.21 9.76 -1.58
C ARG A 45 -4.29 10.34 -0.51
N VAL A 46 -3.08 10.75 -0.88
CA VAL A 46 -2.08 11.30 0.04
C VAL A 46 -2.38 12.75 0.39
N LEU A 47 -2.65 13.60 -0.60
CA LEU A 47 -2.82 15.04 -0.40
C LEU A 47 -4.24 15.40 0.09
N PHE A 48 -5.25 14.62 -0.29
CA PHE A 48 -6.66 14.88 -0.01
C PHE A 48 -7.36 13.60 0.49
N PRO A 49 -7.00 13.09 1.68
CA PRO A 49 -7.48 11.80 2.17
C PRO A 49 -9.00 11.78 2.37
N GLY A 50 -9.66 10.76 1.84
CA GLY A 50 -11.11 10.57 1.95
C GLY A 50 -11.97 11.51 1.10
N ILE A 51 -11.34 12.34 0.25
CA ILE A 51 -12.06 13.23 -0.67
C ILE A 51 -12.06 12.61 -2.07
N GLU A 52 -13.24 12.27 -2.55
CA GLU A 52 -13.49 11.91 -3.94
C GLU A 52 -13.82 13.19 -4.75
N ASP A 53 -13.50 13.21 -6.04
CA ASP A 53 -13.80 14.31 -6.96
C ASP A 53 -13.33 15.71 -6.51
N HIS A 54 -12.14 15.76 -5.90
CA HIS A 54 -11.51 17.01 -5.47
C HIS A 54 -11.44 18.02 -6.63
N PRO A 55 -11.70 19.32 -6.40
CA PRO A 55 -11.71 20.34 -7.46
C PRO A 55 -10.43 20.41 -8.30
N VAL A 56 -9.27 20.02 -7.75
CA VAL A 56 -7.99 19.92 -8.48
C VAL A 56 -8.02 18.96 -9.67
N LEU A 57 -9.00 18.06 -9.69
CA LEU A 57 -9.21 17.10 -10.78
C LEU A 57 -10.04 17.66 -11.94
N ARG A 58 -10.63 18.84 -11.76
CA ARG A 58 -11.48 19.51 -12.75
C ARG A 58 -10.64 20.46 -13.59
N ASP A 59 -11.08 20.69 -14.82
CA ASP A 59 -10.48 21.73 -15.66
C ASP A 59 -10.63 23.09 -15.00
N LEU A 60 -9.55 23.87 -15.00
CA LEU A 60 -9.55 25.21 -14.43
C LEU A 60 -10.33 26.14 -15.36
N GLU A 61 -11.56 26.48 -14.98
CA GLU A 61 -12.30 27.58 -15.60
C GLU A 61 -11.66 28.90 -15.15
N VAL A 62 -10.72 29.42 -15.95
CA VAL A 62 -10.21 30.78 -15.76
C VAL A 62 -11.24 31.74 -16.36
N PRO A 63 -11.83 32.66 -15.58
CA PRO A 63 -12.65 33.72 -16.15
C PRO A 63 -11.80 34.45 -17.19
N GLY A 64 -12.21 34.36 -18.46
CA GLY A 64 -11.48 34.97 -19.56
C GLY A 64 -11.24 36.44 -19.24
N TYR A 65 -9.97 36.84 -19.25
CA TYR A 65 -9.60 38.25 -19.29
C TYR A 65 -10.26 38.84 -20.53
N ARG A 66 -11.34 39.59 -20.34
CA ARG A 66 -11.93 40.49 -21.33
C ARG A 66 -11.32 41.87 -21.15
#